data_AF-A0A251PJU9-F1
#
_entry.id   AF-A0A251PJU9-F1
#
_cell.length_a   1.000
_cell.length_b   1.000
_cell.length_c   1.000
_cell.angle_alpha   90.00
_cell.angle_beta   90.00
_cell.angle_gamma   90.00
#
_symmetry.space_group_name_H-M   'P 1'
#
loop_
_entity.id
_entity.type
_entity.pdbx_description
1 polymer ?
#
loop_
_entity_poly.entity_id
_entity_poly.type
_entity_poly.pdbx_seq_one_letter_code
_entity_poly.pdbx_strand_id
1 'polypeptide(L)'
;MLALIVIMSRSSSKPCVARVVLKKGKTQLFKDGSPMVYSGAVDRIIGRPPPRSGDIVLVADGAEKPIGWGMYNSVSMFCVRLMQLEEEATRDLSCALNMEKLLETRINEAIELRKSLGLPSASTNAFRLVNSEGDRLSGLIVDVFGDVAVIASSAAWVEKYKPEVEASVGRIDEINYINWRPSSEVLKEEGLDASNYKERDPSICPQRTKVTENGIFYAISLEGQKTGFYADQRENRQFISTISDGQRVLDMFCYSGGFALNAARGGAVNVIGVDSSLPAVELAKENIVLNNMDPGRITFLREDASEFMKGALSRNESWDIVILDPPKLAPRKKEL
;
A
#
# COMPACT_ATOMS: atom_id res chain seq x y z
N MET A 1 -25.07 -25.43 34.55
CA MET A 1 -25.78 -24.34 35.24
C MET A 1 -25.04 -24.06 36.54
N LEU A 2 -24.07 -23.12 36.50
CA LEU A 2 -23.41 -22.56 37.66
C LEU A 2 -22.86 -21.20 37.22
N ALA A 3 -23.54 -20.15 37.66
CA ALA A 3 -23.20 -18.76 37.41
C ALA A 3 -22.09 -18.36 38.39
N LEU A 4 -20.92 -17.98 37.87
CA LEU A 4 -19.90 -17.30 38.66
C LEU A 4 -19.96 -15.80 38.34
N ILE A 5 -20.68 -15.09 39.20
CA ILE A 5 -20.72 -13.63 39.26
C ILE A 5 -19.36 -13.18 39.80
N VAL A 6 -18.52 -12.58 38.94
CA VAL A 6 -17.34 -11.86 39.39
C VAL A 6 -17.79 -10.46 39.82
N ILE A 7 -17.86 -10.27 41.13
CA ILE A 7 -18.05 -8.98 41.79
C ILE A 7 -16.82 -8.11 41.49
N MET A 8 -17.00 -7.10 40.62
CA MET A 8 -16.01 -6.05 40.44
C MET A 8 -15.97 -5.17 41.70
N SER A 9 -14.85 -5.22 42.41
CA SER A 9 -14.55 -4.27 43.48
C SER A 9 -14.39 -2.86 42.90
N ARG A 10 -15.02 -1.89 43.55
CA ARG A 10 -14.91 -0.46 43.23
C ARG A 10 -13.50 0.04 43.55
N SER A 11 -12.72 0.40 42.54
CA SER A 11 -11.55 1.32 42.65
C SER A 11 -10.97 1.62 41.26
N SER A 12 -10.86 2.92 40.93
CA SER A 12 -10.43 3.55 39.65
C SER A 12 -11.43 3.45 38.47
N SER A 13 -12.03 4.60 38.12
CA SER A 13 -12.88 4.75 36.93
C SER A 13 -12.01 4.65 35.67
N LYS A 14 -11.88 3.44 35.11
CA LYS A 14 -11.46 3.31 33.71
C LYS A 14 -12.47 4.09 32.85
N PRO A 15 -12.04 5.03 32.00
CA PRO A 15 -12.96 5.72 31.11
C PRO A 15 -13.70 4.68 30.28
N CYS A 16 -15.03 4.73 30.30
CA CYS A 16 -15.86 3.86 29.48
C CYS A 16 -15.56 4.16 28.02
N VAL A 17 -15.04 3.18 27.28
CA VAL A 17 -14.72 3.33 25.85
C VAL A 17 -15.99 3.70 25.10
N ALA A 18 -15.95 4.79 24.34
CA ALA A 18 -17.10 5.23 23.56
C ALA A 18 -17.47 4.18 22.51
N ARG A 19 -18.76 4.11 22.18
CA ARG A 19 -19.33 3.07 21.33
C ARG A 19 -19.95 3.67 20.09
N VAL A 20 -19.61 3.12 18.93
CA VAL A 20 -20.23 3.42 17.64
C VAL A 20 -21.19 2.28 17.32
N VAL A 21 -22.49 2.57 17.39
CA VAL A 21 -23.55 1.58 17.15
C VAL A 21 -23.97 1.63 15.69
N LEU A 22 -23.97 0.48 15.04
CA LEU A 22 -24.32 0.36 13.62
C LEU A 22 -25.82 0.21 13.38
N LYS A 23 -26.28 0.68 12.22
CA LYS A 23 -27.64 0.47 11.73
C LYS A 23 -27.96 -1.01 11.59
N LYS A 24 -29.20 -1.38 11.91
CA LYS A 24 -29.71 -2.74 11.71
C LYS A 24 -29.53 -3.17 10.24
N GLY A 25 -29.03 -4.38 10.02
CA GLY A 25 -28.79 -4.92 8.67
C GLY A 25 -27.49 -4.46 7.99
N LYS A 26 -26.69 -3.58 8.63
CA LYS A 26 -25.37 -3.15 8.12
C LYS A 26 -24.19 -3.79 8.86
N THR A 27 -24.46 -4.69 9.80
CA THR A 27 -23.46 -5.26 10.70
C THR A 27 -22.64 -6.40 10.08
N GLN A 28 -23.26 -7.20 9.20
CA GLN A 28 -22.65 -8.44 8.69
C GLN A 28 -21.34 -8.16 7.92
N LEU A 29 -21.33 -7.12 7.09
CA LEU A 29 -20.15 -6.67 6.34
C LEU A 29 -18.89 -6.52 7.21
N PHE A 30 -19.04 -6.01 8.43
CA PHE A 30 -17.93 -5.76 9.34
C PHE A 30 -17.53 -7.00 10.14
N LYS A 31 -18.50 -7.87 10.44
CA LYS A 31 -18.22 -9.20 11.02
C LYS A 31 -17.48 -10.10 10.03
N ASP A 32 -17.75 -9.96 8.74
CA ASP A 32 -17.05 -10.64 7.66
C ASP A 32 -15.65 -10.05 7.37
N GLY A 33 -15.22 -9.06 8.16
CA GLY A 33 -13.86 -8.55 8.15
C GLY A 33 -13.64 -7.26 7.37
N SER A 34 -14.69 -6.60 6.85
CA SER A 34 -14.52 -5.27 6.26
C SER A 34 -14.01 -4.28 7.31
N PRO A 35 -12.86 -3.62 7.11
CA PRO A 35 -12.26 -2.80 8.16
C PRO A 35 -12.79 -1.35 8.17
N MET A 36 -13.68 -0.96 7.25
CA MET A 36 -13.99 0.45 6.98
C MET A 36 -15.45 0.78 7.27
N VAL A 37 -15.75 1.17 8.52
CA VAL A 37 -17.09 1.62 8.92
C VAL A 37 -17.34 3.02 8.36
N TYR A 38 -18.12 3.09 7.29
CA TYR A 38 -18.52 4.36 6.69
C TYR A 38 -19.59 5.07 7.53
N SER A 39 -19.58 6.40 7.54
CA SER A 39 -20.50 7.24 8.33
C SER A 39 -21.98 6.89 8.12
N GLY A 40 -22.37 6.55 6.89
CA GLY A 40 -23.72 6.10 6.55
C GLY A 40 -24.18 4.81 7.24
N ALA A 41 -23.26 3.98 7.77
CA ALA A 41 -23.56 2.76 8.51
C ALA A 41 -23.83 3.00 10.01
N VAL A 42 -23.49 4.18 10.53
CA VAL A 42 -23.62 4.52 11.96
C VAL A 42 -25.06 4.93 12.27
N ASP A 43 -25.64 4.35 13.32
CA ASP A 43 -26.95 4.71 13.88
C ASP A 43 -26.80 5.77 14.97
N ARG A 44 -25.95 5.50 15.96
CA ARG A 44 -25.70 6.41 17.09
C ARG A 44 -24.31 6.20 17.69
N ILE A 45 -23.83 7.22 18.39
CA ILE A 45 -22.57 7.20 19.15
C ILE A 45 -22.89 7.38 20.63
N ILE A 46 -22.37 6.49 21.47
CA ILE A 46 -22.60 6.46 22.91
C ILE A 46 -21.27 6.77 23.62
N GLY A 47 -21.20 7.85 24.36
CA GLY A 47 -20.03 8.26 25.14
C GLY A 47 -20.23 9.66 25.72
N ARG A 48 -19.79 9.89 26.95
CA ARG A 48 -19.81 11.22 27.59
C ARG A 48 -18.45 11.49 28.24
N PRO A 49 -17.61 12.38 27.67
CA PRO A 49 -17.83 13.14 26.43
C PRO A 49 -17.89 12.23 25.18
N PRO A 50 -18.44 12.72 24.05
CA PRO A 50 -18.34 12.01 22.76
C PRO A 50 -16.87 11.78 22.35
N PRO A 51 -16.58 10.71 21.58
CA PRO A 51 -15.23 10.43 21.11
C PRO A 51 -14.74 11.53 20.16
N ARG A 52 -13.43 11.79 20.21
CA ARG A 52 -12.71 12.70 19.34
C ARG A 52 -11.96 11.92 18.26
N SER A 53 -11.66 12.55 17.13
CA SER A 53 -10.82 11.92 16.11
C SER A 53 -9.50 11.45 16.70
N GLY A 54 -9.13 10.20 16.42
CA GLY A 54 -7.98 9.52 16.98
C GLY A 54 -8.27 8.73 18.26
N ASP A 55 -9.48 8.78 18.82
CA ASP A 55 -9.87 7.91 19.94
C ASP A 55 -10.13 6.49 19.48
N ILE A 56 -9.83 5.51 20.35
CA ILE A 56 -10.24 4.13 20.16
C ILE A 56 -11.69 4.00 20.61
N VAL A 57 -12.53 3.39 19.77
CA VAL A 57 -13.95 3.16 20.04
C VAL A 57 -14.31 1.69 19.87
N LEU A 58 -15.36 1.25 20.56
CA LEU A 58 -15.99 -0.04 20.32
C LEU A 58 -17.06 0.12 19.22
N VAL A 59 -16.96 -0.68 18.16
CA VAL A 59 -18.03 -0.84 17.19
C VAL A 59 -18.96 -1.95 17.67
N ALA A 60 -20.27 -1.68 17.67
CA ALA A 60 -21.28 -2.61 18.16
C ALA A 60 -22.49 -2.69 17.23
N ASP A 61 -23.22 -3.80 17.29
CA ASP A 61 -24.51 -3.91 16.62
C ASP A 61 -25.63 -3.14 17.35
N GLY A 62 -26.83 -3.13 16.76
CA GLY A 62 -27.98 -2.40 17.31
C GLY A 62 -28.44 -2.87 18.70
N ALA A 63 -28.11 -4.10 19.09
CA ALA A 63 -28.34 -4.65 20.42
C ALA A 63 -27.16 -4.40 21.38
N GLU A 64 -26.19 -3.58 20.95
CA GLU A 64 -25.00 -3.23 21.71
C GLU A 64 -24.08 -4.44 21.98
N LYS A 65 -24.15 -5.49 21.16
CA LYS A 65 -23.13 -6.54 21.17
C LYS A 65 -21.86 -6.05 20.47
N PRO A 66 -20.66 -6.28 21.03
CA PRO A 66 -19.40 -5.94 20.37
C PRO A 66 -19.27 -6.58 18.97
N ILE A 67 -18.62 -5.85 18.08
CA ILE A 67 -18.14 -6.35 16.78
C ILE A 67 -16.61 -6.26 16.76
N GLY A 68 -16.06 -5.17 17.28
CA GLY A 68 -14.63 -4.95 17.32
C GLY A 68 -14.26 -3.55 17.79
N TRP A 69 -12.97 -3.26 17.87
CA TRP A 69 -12.42 -1.96 18.23
C TRP A 69 -11.72 -1.33 17.05
N GLY A 70 -11.76 0.00 16.98
CA GLY A 70 -11.17 0.74 15.87
C GLY A 70 -10.89 2.19 16.19
N MET A 71 -10.21 2.85 15.26
CA MET A 71 -9.86 4.27 15.35
C MET A 71 -11.00 5.11 14.82
N TYR A 72 -11.55 5.97 15.66
CA TYR A 72 -12.62 6.89 15.30
C TYR A 72 -12.08 8.14 14.59
N ASN A 73 -12.77 8.59 13.56
CA ASN A 73 -12.53 9.86 12.89
C ASN A 73 -13.88 10.51 12.54
N SER A 74 -14.19 11.66 13.14
CA SER A 74 -15.47 12.35 12.90
C SER A 74 -15.54 13.08 11.54
N VAL A 75 -14.40 13.29 10.89
CA VAL A 75 -14.31 14.04 9.61
C VAL A 75 -14.32 13.09 8.42
N SER A 76 -13.67 11.93 8.55
CA SER A 76 -13.55 10.95 7.47
C SER A 76 -14.88 10.33 7.08
N MET A 77 -15.04 10.00 5.79
CA MET A 77 -16.11 9.11 5.34
C MET A 77 -16.05 7.76 6.05
N PHE A 78 -14.84 7.27 6.35
CA PHE A 78 -14.58 6.05 7.12
C PHE A 78 -14.51 6.39 8.61
N CYS A 79 -15.68 6.64 9.18
CA CYS A 79 -15.89 7.10 10.54
C CYS A 79 -15.20 6.22 11.61
N VAL A 80 -15.12 4.90 11.37
CA VAL A 80 -14.25 4.02 12.17
C VAL A 80 -13.45 3.11 11.24
N ARG A 81 -12.13 3.09 11.42
CA ARG A 81 -11.26 2.06 10.85
C ARG A 81 -11.10 0.95 11.88
N LEU A 82 -11.75 -0.19 11.66
CA LEU A 82 -11.71 -1.36 12.52
C LEU A 82 -10.28 -1.91 12.58
N MET A 83 -9.78 -2.02 13.80
CA MET A 83 -8.44 -2.45 14.12
C MET A 83 -8.43 -3.82 14.79
N GLN A 84 -9.51 -4.31 15.37
CA GLN A 84 -9.51 -5.64 15.98
C GLN A 84 -10.95 -6.14 16.11
N LEU A 85 -11.22 -7.39 15.76
CA LEU A 85 -12.55 -7.99 15.94
C LEU A 85 -12.72 -8.54 17.36
N GLU A 86 -13.98 -8.72 17.79
CA GLU A 86 -14.34 -9.31 19.09
C GLU A 86 -13.63 -10.65 19.32
N GLU A 87 -13.62 -11.51 18.30
CA GLU A 87 -13.04 -12.86 18.34
C GLU A 87 -11.50 -12.83 18.48
N GLU A 88 -10.85 -11.70 18.20
CA GLU A 88 -9.40 -11.55 18.33
C GLU A 88 -9.01 -10.98 19.68
N ALA A 89 -9.75 -9.95 20.11
CA ALA A 89 -9.56 -9.35 21.43
C ALA A 89 -9.80 -10.38 22.55
N THR A 90 -10.72 -11.32 22.33
CA THR A 90 -11.00 -12.42 23.27
C THR A 90 -9.89 -13.48 23.29
N ARG A 91 -9.18 -13.69 22.17
CA ARG A 91 -8.03 -14.60 22.08
C ARG A 91 -6.75 -14.00 22.67
N ASP A 92 -6.55 -12.69 22.52
CA ASP A 92 -5.46 -11.95 23.14
C ASP A 92 -5.96 -10.65 23.79
N LEU A 93 -6.22 -10.75 25.09
CA LEU A 93 -6.67 -9.63 25.93
C LEU A 93 -5.64 -8.50 26.05
N SER A 94 -4.37 -8.78 25.77
CA SER A 94 -3.30 -7.77 25.90
C SER A 94 -3.21 -6.84 24.68
N CYS A 95 -3.81 -7.22 23.55
CA CYS A 95 -3.96 -6.38 22.37
C CYS A 95 -5.24 -5.53 22.40
N ALA A 96 -6.25 -5.95 23.17
CA ALA A 96 -7.50 -5.20 23.29
C ALA A 96 -7.23 -3.79 23.82
N LEU A 97 -7.51 -2.77 22.99
CA LEU A 97 -7.26 -1.34 23.27
C LEU A 97 -5.76 -0.96 23.38
N ASN A 98 -4.83 -1.84 22.97
CA ASN A 98 -3.40 -1.55 22.96
C ASN A 98 -2.89 -1.47 21.50
N MET A 99 -2.84 -0.26 20.96
CA MET A 99 -2.41 -0.03 19.58
C MET A 99 -0.95 -0.38 19.33
N GLU A 100 -0.04 -0.10 20.27
CA GLU A 100 1.39 -0.42 20.12
C GLU A 100 1.60 -1.92 19.90
N LYS A 101 1.04 -2.75 20.79
CA LYS A 101 1.15 -4.21 20.68
C LYS A 101 0.44 -4.76 19.45
N LEU A 102 -0.71 -4.18 19.09
CA LEU A 102 -1.45 -4.58 17.90
C LEU A 102 -0.67 -4.27 16.61
N LEU A 103 0.00 -3.11 16.54
CA LEU A 103 0.83 -2.73 15.40
C LEU A 103 2.03 -3.67 15.27
N GLU A 104 2.73 -3.94 16.36
CA GLU A 104 3.83 -4.91 16.36
C GLU A 104 3.37 -6.29 15.88
N THR A 105 2.24 -6.79 16.41
CA THR A 105 1.68 -8.08 16.03
C THR A 105 1.37 -8.14 14.54
N ARG A 106 0.69 -7.12 14.00
CA ARG A 106 0.26 -7.10 12.58
C ARG A 106 1.39 -6.88 11.60
N ILE A 107 2.37 -6.07 11.96
CA ILE A 107 3.57 -5.90 11.15
C ILE A 107 4.35 -7.21 11.10
N ASN A 108 4.46 -7.93 12.24
CA ASN A 108 5.05 -9.27 12.25
C ASN A 108 4.26 -10.28 11.42
N GLU A 109 2.93 -10.31 11.51
CA GLU A 109 2.09 -11.15 10.65
C GLU A 109 2.30 -10.83 9.16
N ALA A 110 2.41 -9.55 8.81
CA ALA A 110 2.69 -9.11 7.45
C ALA A 110 4.09 -9.57 6.98
N ILE A 111 5.12 -9.47 7.83
CA ILE A 111 6.46 -9.99 7.56
C ILE A 111 6.40 -11.50 7.29
N GLU A 112 5.78 -12.28 8.16
CA GLU A 112 5.68 -13.74 8.01
C GLU A 112 4.90 -14.14 6.76
N LEU A 113 3.83 -13.39 6.43
CA LEU A 113 3.12 -13.58 5.16
C LEU A 113 4.06 -13.38 3.97
N ARG A 114 4.88 -12.33 3.94
CA ARG A 114 5.82 -12.08 2.82
C ARG A 114 6.91 -13.14 2.75
N LYS A 115 7.43 -13.59 3.89
CA LYS A 115 8.37 -14.72 3.96
C LYS A 115 7.75 -15.99 3.37
N SER A 116 6.48 -16.28 3.67
CA SER A 116 5.78 -17.44 3.09
C SER A 116 5.59 -17.35 1.57
N LEU A 117 5.59 -16.14 1.01
CA LEU A 117 5.60 -15.87 -0.42
C LEU A 117 7.02 -15.88 -1.02
N GLY A 118 8.05 -16.18 -0.24
CA GLY A 118 9.45 -16.18 -0.66
C GLY A 118 10.06 -14.79 -0.81
N LEU A 119 9.64 -13.81 0.00
CA LEU A 119 10.12 -12.42 -0.04
C LEU A 119 10.75 -11.98 1.29
N PRO A 120 11.91 -11.30 1.27
CA PRO A 120 12.80 -11.15 0.11
C PRO A 120 13.42 -12.49 -0.30
N SER A 121 13.97 -12.55 -1.52
CA SER A 121 14.77 -13.67 -2.02
C SER A 121 16.04 -13.16 -2.70
N ALA A 122 16.94 -14.08 -3.06
CA ALA A 122 18.16 -13.76 -3.80
C ALA A 122 17.89 -13.03 -5.13
N SER A 123 16.71 -13.22 -5.72
CA SER A 123 16.31 -12.59 -6.99
C SER A 123 15.29 -11.46 -6.81
N THR A 124 14.80 -11.17 -5.60
CA THR A 124 13.78 -10.13 -5.37
C THR A 124 13.89 -9.50 -3.99
N ASN A 125 14.20 -8.21 -3.95
CA ASN A 125 14.22 -7.38 -2.74
C ASN A 125 13.40 -6.07 -2.89
N ALA A 126 12.52 -6.01 -3.91
CA ALA A 126 11.51 -4.97 -4.07
C ALA A 126 10.12 -5.59 -3.88
N PHE A 127 9.39 -5.22 -2.82
CA PHE A 127 8.08 -5.79 -2.53
C PHE A 127 7.27 -4.92 -1.55
N ARG A 128 5.95 -5.13 -1.54
CA ARG A 128 5.07 -4.56 -0.52
C ARG A 128 5.11 -5.37 0.76
N LEU A 129 5.57 -4.78 1.86
CA LEU A 129 5.55 -5.38 3.19
C LEU A 129 4.18 -5.23 3.88
N VAL A 130 3.55 -4.06 3.81
CA VAL A 130 2.22 -3.82 4.39
C VAL A 130 1.30 -3.24 3.32
N ASN A 131 0.12 -3.85 3.16
CA ASN A 131 -0.88 -3.56 2.14
C ASN A 131 -2.20 -3.09 2.75
N SER A 132 -2.13 -2.05 3.59
CA SER A 132 -3.30 -1.34 4.10
C SER A 132 -4.34 -2.29 4.71
N GLU A 133 -5.59 -2.24 4.24
CA GLU A 133 -6.69 -3.10 4.69
C GLU A 133 -6.41 -4.59 4.49
N GLY A 134 -5.63 -4.96 3.48
CA GLY A 134 -5.25 -6.36 3.22
C GLY A 134 -4.42 -6.97 4.34
N ASP A 135 -3.60 -6.15 5.01
CA ASP A 135 -2.88 -6.51 6.24
C ASP A 135 -3.54 -5.90 7.48
N ARG A 136 -4.80 -5.49 7.34
CA ARG A 136 -5.66 -5.00 8.42
C ARG A 136 -5.19 -3.70 9.06
N LEU A 137 -4.21 -3.03 8.49
CA LEU A 137 -3.70 -1.73 8.91
C LEU A 137 -4.19 -0.65 7.94
N SER A 138 -5.51 -0.49 7.89
CA SER A 138 -6.21 0.39 6.95
C SER A 138 -5.61 1.80 6.91
N GLY A 139 -5.06 2.19 5.77
CA GLY A 139 -4.41 3.48 5.52
C GLY A 139 -2.88 3.48 5.63
N LEU A 140 -2.26 2.37 6.06
CA LEU A 140 -0.81 2.18 6.13
C LEU A 140 -0.32 1.29 4.99
N ILE A 141 0.58 1.81 4.17
CA ILE A 141 1.33 1.03 3.17
C ILE A 141 2.80 1.09 3.53
N VAL A 142 3.50 -0.04 3.43
CA VAL A 142 4.96 -0.11 3.54
C VAL A 142 5.48 -0.89 2.35
N ASP A 143 6.24 -0.21 1.47
CA ASP A 143 6.97 -0.85 0.38
C ASP A 143 8.46 -0.92 0.74
N VAL A 144 9.10 -2.06 0.51
CA VAL A 144 10.52 -2.30 0.77
C VAL A 144 11.27 -2.33 -0.56
N PHE A 145 12.34 -1.54 -0.64
CA PHE A 145 13.20 -1.39 -1.81
C PHE A 145 14.67 -1.54 -1.39
N GLY A 146 15.16 -2.79 -1.38
CA GLY A 146 16.47 -3.09 -0.84
C GLY A 146 16.48 -2.84 0.66
N ASP A 147 17.30 -1.91 1.12
CA ASP A 147 17.43 -1.50 2.52
C ASP A 147 16.61 -0.26 2.89
N VAL A 148 15.72 0.18 2.00
CA VAL A 148 14.83 1.32 2.21
C VAL A 148 13.39 0.86 2.37
N ALA A 149 12.74 1.22 3.47
CA ALA A 149 11.30 1.13 3.64
C ALA A 149 10.63 2.47 3.31
N VAL A 150 9.74 2.48 2.31
CA VAL A 150 8.89 3.62 1.98
C VAL A 150 7.53 3.41 2.62
N ILE A 151 7.21 4.25 3.60
CA ILE A 151 5.96 4.19 4.36
C ILE A 151 5.02 5.25 3.81
N ALA A 152 3.87 4.84 3.26
CA ALA A 152 2.83 5.74 2.82
C ALA A 152 1.66 5.75 3.81
N SER A 153 1.29 6.95 4.24
CA SER A 153 0.23 7.19 5.21
C SER A 153 -0.96 7.87 4.54
N SER A 154 -2.16 7.33 4.76
CA SER A 154 -3.41 7.82 4.18
C SER A 154 -4.59 7.81 5.17
N ALA A 155 -4.30 7.65 6.47
CA ALA A 155 -5.29 7.70 7.54
C ALA A 155 -4.74 8.44 8.76
N ALA A 156 -5.60 9.17 9.48
CA ALA A 156 -5.15 10.03 10.57
C ALA A 156 -4.49 9.26 11.73
N TRP A 157 -4.90 8.01 11.97
CA TRP A 157 -4.27 7.19 13.00
C TRP A 157 -2.83 6.82 12.65
N VAL A 158 -2.49 6.69 11.37
CA VAL A 158 -1.13 6.33 10.92
C VAL A 158 -0.17 7.46 11.27
N GLU A 159 -0.59 8.71 11.05
CA GLU A 159 0.16 9.88 11.48
C GLU A 159 0.26 9.99 13.01
N LYS A 160 -0.80 9.64 13.73
CA LYS A 160 -0.81 9.62 15.21
C LYS A 160 0.20 8.61 15.78
N TYR A 161 0.30 7.43 15.18
CA TYR A 161 1.17 6.32 15.62
C TYR A 161 2.44 6.20 14.77
N LYS A 162 2.89 7.30 14.17
CA LYS A 162 4.08 7.32 13.32
C LYS A 162 5.32 6.78 14.04
N PRO A 163 5.67 7.21 15.27
CA PRO A 163 6.85 6.70 15.97
C PRO A 163 6.83 5.18 16.18
N GLU A 164 5.68 4.61 16.50
CA GLU A 164 5.48 3.19 16.73
C GLU A 164 5.61 2.37 15.44
N VAL A 165 5.08 2.91 14.34
CA VAL A 165 5.23 2.31 13.00
C VAL A 165 6.69 2.36 12.57
N GLU A 166 7.36 3.51 12.70
CA GLU A 166 8.79 3.66 12.36
C GLU A 166 9.67 2.73 13.22
N ALA A 167 9.40 2.63 14.52
CA ALA A 167 10.11 1.72 15.42
C ALA A 167 9.88 0.24 15.10
N SER A 168 8.68 -0.13 14.65
CA SER A 168 8.38 -1.52 14.28
C SER A 168 9.02 -1.89 12.94
N VAL A 169 8.97 -0.99 11.95
CA VAL A 169 9.61 -1.20 10.65
C VAL A 169 11.14 -1.15 10.75
N GLY A 170 11.69 -0.27 11.58
CA GLY A 170 13.13 -0.14 11.80
C GLY A 170 13.77 -1.27 12.60
N ARG A 171 12.98 -2.20 13.15
CA ARG A 171 13.47 -3.44 13.78
C ARG A 171 13.69 -4.59 12.78
N ILE A 172 13.40 -4.37 11.50
CA ILE A 172 13.64 -5.35 10.45
C ILE A 172 15.11 -5.23 10.05
N ASP A 173 15.88 -6.31 10.22
CA ASP A 173 17.35 -6.31 10.11
C ASP A 173 17.87 -5.77 8.76
N GLU A 174 17.12 -5.92 7.67
CA GLU A 174 17.51 -5.47 6.35
C GLU A 174 17.21 -3.98 6.07
N ILE A 175 16.47 -3.29 6.94
CA ILE A 175 16.03 -1.90 6.71
C ILE A 175 16.96 -0.92 7.41
N ASN A 176 17.72 -0.17 6.61
CA ASN A 176 18.61 0.89 7.10
C ASN A 176 17.94 2.27 7.06
N TYR A 177 16.98 2.45 6.17
CA TYR A 177 16.37 3.76 5.90
C TYR A 177 14.85 3.68 5.88
N ILE A 178 14.21 4.65 6.53
CA ILE A 178 12.76 4.82 6.47
C ILE A 178 12.44 6.14 5.76
N ASN A 179 11.56 6.07 4.77
CA ASN A 179 11.06 7.20 4.01
C ASN A 179 9.55 7.35 4.21
N TRP A 180 9.12 8.29 5.04
CA TRP A 180 7.71 8.57 5.30
C TRP A 180 7.12 9.50 4.23
N ARG A 181 6.08 9.05 3.51
CA ARG A 181 5.40 9.77 2.43
C ARG A 181 3.89 9.91 2.73
N PRO A 182 3.47 11.00 3.40
CA PRO A 182 2.05 11.21 3.67
C PRO A 182 1.30 11.52 2.37
N SER A 183 0.11 10.94 2.22
CA SER A 183 -0.78 11.20 1.08
C SER A 183 -1.60 12.45 1.36
N SER A 184 -1.04 13.63 1.09
CA SER A 184 -1.60 14.90 1.55
C SER A 184 -3.04 15.15 1.10
N GLU A 185 -3.43 14.71 -0.10
CA GLU A 185 -4.81 14.84 -0.58
C GLU A 185 -5.78 13.98 0.22
N VAL A 186 -5.42 12.72 0.50
CA VAL A 186 -6.27 11.79 1.26
C VAL A 186 -6.33 12.19 2.74
N LEU A 187 -5.21 12.67 3.30
CA LEU A 187 -5.16 13.10 4.70
C LEU A 187 -6.02 14.36 4.96
N LYS A 188 -6.22 15.23 3.96
CA LYS A 188 -7.20 16.32 4.06
C LYS A 188 -8.62 15.80 4.26
N GLU A 189 -9.00 14.72 3.59
CA GLU A 189 -10.30 14.06 3.79
C GLU A 189 -10.41 13.39 5.18
N GLU A 190 -9.28 13.08 5.81
CA GLU A 190 -9.18 12.60 7.19
C GLU A 190 -9.13 13.73 8.23
N GLY A 191 -9.22 14.99 7.81
CA GLY A 191 -9.19 16.16 8.69
C GLY A 191 -7.78 16.59 9.13
N LEU A 192 -6.72 16.12 8.46
CA LEU A 192 -5.34 16.52 8.70
C LEU A 192 -4.83 17.41 7.58
N ASP A 193 -4.31 18.59 7.94
CA ASP A 193 -3.60 19.43 6.98
C ASP A 193 -2.14 18.99 6.86
N ALA A 194 -1.94 18.05 5.96
CA ALA A 194 -0.64 17.46 5.67
C ALA A 194 0.32 18.39 4.89
N SER A 195 -0.12 19.60 4.50
CA SER A 195 0.72 20.55 3.78
C SER A 195 1.95 21.02 4.59
N ASN A 196 1.90 20.88 5.92
CA ASN A 196 2.99 21.25 6.83
C ASN A 196 3.91 20.09 7.21
N TYR A 197 3.64 18.86 6.78
CA TYR A 197 4.61 17.77 6.99
C TYR A 197 5.83 18.08 6.14
N LYS A 198 6.94 18.44 6.80
CA LYS A 198 8.17 18.83 6.14
C LYS A 198 8.56 17.78 5.11
N GLU A 199 8.90 18.26 3.92
CA GLU A 199 9.57 17.46 2.94
C GLU A 199 10.87 16.90 3.54
N ARG A 200 11.10 15.63 3.19
CA ARG A 200 12.25 14.77 3.46
C ARG A 200 13.53 15.52 3.84
N ASP A 201 14.20 15.10 4.91
CA ASP A 201 15.60 15.46 5.12
C ASP A 201 16.47 14.59 4.18
N PRO A 202 17.11 15.17 3.15
CA PRO A 202 17.92 14.41 2.20
C PRO A 202 19.16 13.78 2.85
N SER A 203 19.54 14.23 4.06
CA SER A 203 20.68 13.68 4.79
C SER A 203 20.40 12.31 5.43
N ILE A 204 19.11 11.91 5.53
CA ILE A 204 18.69 10.71 6.26
C ILE A 204 18.42 9.53 5.32
N CYS A 205 18.00 9.75 4.07
CA CYS A 205 17.60 8.67 3.17
C CYS A 205 18.13 8.91 1.75
N PRO A 206 18.64 7.89 1.04
CA PRO A 206 19.13 8.08 -0.31
C PRO A 206 18.05 8.63 -1.26
N GLN A 207 18.48 9.38 -2.27
CA GLN A 207 17.58 9.84 -3.36
C GLN A 207 17.25 8.71 -4.34
N ARG A 208 18.19 7.80 -4.55
CA ARG A 208 18.05 6.65 -5.44
C ARG A 208 18.48 5.37 -4.72
N THR A 209 17.78 4.29 -5.00
CA THR A 209 18.16 2.95 -4.53
C THR A 209 18.17 1.97 -5.70
N LYS A 210 19.04 0.96 -5.61
CA LYS A 210 19.09 -0.14 -6.56
C LYS A 210 18.41 -1.34 -5.92
N VAL A 211 17.46 -1.91 -6.64
CA VAL A 211 16.74 -3.13 -6.23
C VAL A 211 16.85 -4.20 -7.28
N THR A 212 16.43 -5.40 -6.92
CA THR A 212 16.27 -6.55 -7.81
C THR A 212 14.84 -7.05 -7.71
N GLU A 213 14.24 -7.36 -8.85
CA GLU A 213 12.97 -8.08 -8.95
C GLU A 213 13.08 -9.09 -10.10
N ASN A 214 12.71 -10.35 -9.85
CA ASN A 214 12.81 -11.43 -10.83
C ASN A 214 14.22 -11.58 -11.45
N GLY A 215 15.28 -11.23 -10.70
CA GLY A 215 16.66 -11.25 -11.17
C GLY A 215 17.03 -10.12 -12.13
N ILE A 216 16.16 -9.11 -12.29
CA ILE A 216 16.42 -7.88 -13.04
C ILE A 216 16.66 -6.76 -12.03
N PHE A 217 17.70 -5.97 -12.29
CA PHE A 217 18.03 -4.82 -11.47
C PHE A 217 17.26 -3.57 -11.92
N TYR A 218 16.79 -2.78 -10.96
CA TYR A 218 16.12 -1.52 -11.20
C TYR A 218 16.75 -0.42 -10.36
N ALA A 219 17.01 0.73 -10.97
CA ALA A 219 17.20 1.97 -10.25
C ALA A 219 15.83 2.58 -9.93
N ILE A 220 15.59 2.91 -8.67
CA ILE A 220 14.37 3.55 -8.18
C ILE A 220 14.71 4.97 -7.74
N SER A 221 13.94 5.94 -8.21
CA SER A 221 13.93 7.29 -7.64
C SER A 221 12.87 7.38 -6.55
N LEU A 222 13.30 7.77 -5.35
CA LEU A 222 12.41 7.90 -4.19
C LEU A 222 11.69 9.26 -4.16
N GLU A 223 11.95 10.13 -5.14
CA GLU A 223 11.29 11.43 -5.34
C GLU A 223 10.10 11.35 -6.31
N GLY A 224 9.93 10.24 -7.05
CA GLY A 224 8.88 10.06 -8.06
C GLY A 224 7.45 9.84 -7.52
N GLN A 225 6.48 9.65 -8.43
CA GLN A 225 5.08 9.36 -8.09
C GLN A 225 4.93 8.04 -7.30
N LYS A 226 3.88 7.96 -6.46
CA LYS A 226 3.62 6.84 -5.53
C LYS A 226 4.80 6.58 -4.58
N THR A 227 5.17 5.33 -4.33
CA THR A 227 6.33 4.93 -3.52
C THR A 227 7.63 4.87 -4.33
N GLY A 228 7.58 5.12 -5.65
CA GLY A 228 8.73 5.14 -6.56
C GLY A 228 8.83 3.92 -7.49
N PHE A 229 8.14 2.81 -7.19
CA PHE A 229 8.11 1.60 -8.01
C PHE A 229 6.81 0.81 -7.83
N TYR A 230 6.31 0.21 -8.90
CA TYR A 230 5.03 -0.53 -8.93
C TYR A 230 5.27 -2.00 -8.60
N ALA A 231 5.35 -2.32 -7.31
CA ALA A 231 5.56 -3.69 -6.82
C ALA A 231 4.34 -4.62 -7.07
N ASP A 232 3.16 -4.05 -7.32
CA ASP A 232 1.92 -4.76 -7.65
C ASP A 232 1.97 -5.48 -9.01
N GLN A 233 2.79 -4.99 -9.94
CA GLN A 233 2.94 -5.56 -11.28
C GLN A 233 4.02 -6.67 -11.38
N ARG A 234 4.64 -7.10 -10.27
CA ARG A 234 5.75 -8.08 -10.26
C ARG A 234 5.41 -9.38 -10.99
N GLU A 235 4.28 -9.98 -10.65
CA GLU A 235 3.88 -11.29 -11.21
C GLU A 235 3.52 -11.16 -12.70
N ASN A 236 2.90 -10.05 -13.09
CA ASN A 236 2.60 -9.77 -14.50
C ASN A 236 3.88 -9.58 -15.30
N ARG A 237 4.86 -8.86 -14.75
CA ARG A 237 6.19 -8.71 -15.35
C ARG A 237 6.90 -10.05 -15.51
N GLN A 238 6.88 -10.90 -14.48
CA GLN A 238 7.42 -12.26 -14.54
C GLN A 238 6.74 -13.07 -15.65
N PHE A 239 5.41 -13.01 -15.73
CA PHE A 239 4.64 -13.71 -16.77
C PHE A 239 5.06 -13.28 -18.18
N ILE A 240 5.21 -11.97 -18.44
CA ILE A 240 5.67 -11.47 -19.73
C ILE A 240 7.03 -12.07 -20.12
N SER A 241 7.97 -12.20 -19.19
CA SER A 241 9.25 -12.87 -19.44
C SER A 241 9.07 -14.31 -19.96
N THR A 242 8.10 -15.06 -19.44
CA THR A 242 7.87 -16.47 -19.82
C THR A 242 7.32 -16.68 -21.23
N ILE A 243 6.74 -15.65 -21.84
CA ILE A 243 6.10 -15.73 -23.17
C ILE A 243 6.83 -14.93 -24.25
N SER A 244 7.96 -14.29 -23.90
CA SER A 244 8.63 -13.33 -24.78
C SER A 244 9.70 -13.94 -25.69
N ASP A 245 10.07 -15.21 -25.53
CA ASP A 245 11.13 -15.84 -26.33
C ASP A 245 10.80 -15.78 -27.83
N GLY A 246 11.71 -15.18 -28.62
CA GLY A 246 11.52 -15.02 -30.06
C GLY A 246 10.55 -13.91 -30.48
N GLN A 247 9.88 -13.21 -29.55
CA GLN A 247 8.78 -12.28 -29.84
C GLN A 247 9.25 -10.83 -30.06
N ARG A 248 8.46 -10.08 -30.82
CA ARG A 248 8.50 -8.61 -30.89
C ARG A 248 7.50 -8.03 -29.90
N VAL A 249 7.97 -7.21 -28.96
CA VAL A 249 7.17 -6.71 -27.84
C VAL A 249 7.07 -5.18 -27.86
N LEU A 250 5.86 -4.67 -27.67
CA LEU A 250 5.57 -3.26 -27.45
C LEU A 250 5.04 -3.06 -26.02
N ASP A 251 5.72 -2.21 -25.26
CA ASP A 251 5.37 -1.82 -23.89
C ASP A 251 4.92 -0.35 -23.87
N MET A 252 3.61 -0.11 -23.86
CA MET A 252 3.04 1.25 -23.83
C MET A 252 2.82 1.69 -22.39
N PHE A 253 3.13 2.97 -22.12
CA PHE A 253 3.16 3.54 -20.77
C PHE A 253 4.22 2.85 -19.91
N CYS A 254 5.40 2.60 -20.51
CA CYS A 254 6.40 1.69 -19.95
C CYS A 254 7.05 2.19 -18.66
N TYR A 255 6.88 3.47 -18.30
CA TYR A 255 7.54 4.12 -17.19
C TYR A 255 9.06 3.82 -17.20
N SER A 256 9.60 3.20 -16.15
CA SER A 256 11.01 2.82 -16.03
C SER A 256 11.38 1.50 -16.73
N GLY A 257 10.53 1.00 -17.62
CA GLY A 257 10.77 -0.14 -18.49
C GLY A 257 10.49 -1.49 -17.86
N GLY A 258 9.64 -1.56 -16.84
CA GLY A 258 9.40 -2.77 -16.06
C GLY A 258 9.08 -4.01 -16.90
N PHE A 259 8.08 -3.90 -17.77
CA PHE A 259 7.68 -4.99 -18.66
C PHE A 259 8.68 -5.20 -19.79
N ALA A 260 9.13 -4.14 -20.45
CA ALA A 260 10.13 -4.21 -21.52
C ALA A 260 11.42 -4.95 -21.11
N LEU A 261 11.94 -4.67 -19.91
CA LEU A 261 13.13 -5.34 -19.37
C LEU A 261 12.87 -6.84 -19.12
N ASN A 262 11.68 -7.21 -18.62
CA ASN A 262 11.30 -8.61 -18.44
C ASN A 262 11.15 -9.33 -19.77
N ALA A 263 10.54 -8.69 -20.77
CA ALA A 263 10.43 -9.24 -22.12
C ALA A 263 11.82 -9.50 -22.74
N ALA A 264 12.72 -8.52 -22.64
CA ALA A 264 14.10 -8.66 -23.12
C ALA A 264 14.85 -9.79 -22.40
N ARG A 265 14.70 -9.89 -21.06
CA ARG A 265 15.28 -10.98 -20.26
C ARG A 265 14.73 -12.36 -20.63
N GLY A 266 13.47 -12.41 -21.05
CA GLY A 266 12.75 -13.60 -21.50
C GLY A 266 13.06 -14.06 -22.93
N GLY A 267 13.92 -13.35 -23.67
CA GLY A 267 14.36 -13.76 -25.00
C GLY A 267 13.68 -13.02 -26.17
N ALA A 268 12.98 -11.91 -25.92
CA ALA A 268 12.42 -11.09 -27.00
C ALA A 268 13.51 -10.65 -27.99
N VAL A 269 13.19 -10.75 -29.28
CA VAL A 269 14.11 -10.35 -30.38
C VAL A 269 14.11 -8.85 -30.61
N ASN A 270 13.01 -8.18 -30.25
CA ASN A 270 12.88 -6.73 -30.32
C ASN A 270 11.86 -6.24 -29.30
N VAL A 271 12.22 -5.23 -28.51
CA VAL A 271 11.37 -4.62 -27.49
C VAL A 271 11.37 -3.11 -27.67
N ILE A 272 10.18 -2.53 -27.77
CA ILE A 272 10.00 -1.07 -27.79
C ILE A 272 9.17 -0.68 -26.57
N GLY A 273 9.71 0.19 -25.73
CA GLY A 273 8.96 0.86 -24.66
C GLY A 273 8.64 2.30 -25.03
N VAL A 274 7.42 2.75 -24.76
CA VAL A 274 6.96 4.12 -25.05
C VAL A 274 6.39 4.77 -23.80
N ASP A 275 6.88 5.95 -23.45
CA ASP A 275 6.36 6.76 -22.35
C ASP A 275 6.51 8.27 -22.66
N SER A 276 5.57 9.11 -22.20
CA SER A 276 5.63 10.55 -22.44
C SER A 276 6.61 11.27 -21.51
N SER A 277 6.96 10.65 -20.38
CA SER A 277 7.83 11.19 -19.35
C SER A 277 9.31 11.00 -19.68
N LEU A 278 10.02 12.10 -19.95
CA LEU A 278 11.47 12.06 -20.17
C LEU A 278 12.23 11.42 -18.98
N PRO A 279 11.97 11.81 -17.71
CA PRO A 279 12.64 11.17 -16.58
C PRO A 279 12.42 9.65 -16.50
N ALA A 280 11.24 9.17 -16.91
CA ALA A 280 10.94 7.74 -16.91
C ALA A 280 11.72 7.01 -18.01
N VAL A 281 11.75 7.57 -19.22
CA VAL A 281 12.52 7.03 -20.36
C VAL A 281 14.02 7.02 -20.07
N GLU A 282 14.55 8.08 -19.44
CA GLU A 282 15.96 8.13 -19.01
C GLU A 282 16.25 7.03 -17.98
N LEU A 283 15.38 6.87 -16.98
CA LEU A 283 15.49 5.81 -15.99
C LEU A 283 15.43 4.40 -16.62
N ALA A 284 14.56 4.20 -17.61
CA ALA A 284 14.46 2.95 -18.35
C ALA A 284 15.74 2.62 -19.12
N LYS A 285 16.36 3.64 -19.75
CA LYS A 285 17.66 3.50 -20.43
C LYS A 285 18.78 3.16 -19.46
N GLU A 286 18.80 3.77 -18.28
CA GLU A 286 19.75 3.39 -17.22
C GLU A 286 19.59 1.93 -16.79
N ASN A 287 18.34 1.44 -16.70
CA ASN A 287 18.07 0.05 -16.34
C ASN A 287 18.56 -0.95 -17.42
N ILE A 288 18.61 -0.57 -18.71
CA ILE A 288 19.26 -1.41 -19.75
C ILE A 288 20.73 -1.62 -19.39
N VAL A 289 21.45 -0.53 -19.12
CA VAL A 289 22.87 -0.55 -18.78
C VAL A 289 23.10 -1.35 -17.49
N LEU A 290 22.25 -1.15 -16.48
CA LEU A 290 22.33 -1.83 -15.19
C LEU A 290 22.23 -3.36 -15.31
N ASN A 291 21.55 -3.85 -16.34
CA ASN A 291 21.36 -5.28 -16.60
C ASN A 291 22.27 -5.82 -17.72
N ASN A 292 23.20 -5.02 -18.25
CA ASN A 292 24.03 -5.36 -19.41
C ASN A 292 23.21 -5.89 -20.60
N MET A 293 22.01 -5.34 -20.81
CA MET A 293 21.15 -5.73 -21.93
C MET A 293 21.62 -5.06 -23.22
N ASP A 294 21.51 -5.79 -24.34
CA ASP A 294 21.88 -5.30 -25.67
C ASP A 294 20.97 -4.11 -26.08
N PRO A 295 21.50 -2.88 -26.23
CA PRO A 295 20.71 -1.73 -26.65
C PRO A 295 20.12 -1.88 -28.07
N GLY A 296 20.63 -2.82 -28.88
CA GLY A 296 20.05 -3.15 -30.18
C GLY A 296 18.75 -3.95 -30.09
N ARG A 297 18.45 -4.59 -28.95
CA ARG A 297 17.25 -5.41 -28.74
C ARG A 297 16.14 -4.68 -28.02
N ILE A 298 16.47 -3.69 -27.20
CA ILE A 298 15.50 -2.93 -26.40
C ILE A 298 15.70 -1.43 -26.59
N THR A 299 14.64 -0.72 -26.95
CA THR A 299 14.66 0.73 -27.19
C THR A 299 13.52 1.41 -26.44
N PHE A 300 13.79 2.57 -25.85
CA PHE A 300 12.79 3.41 -25.21
C PHE A 300 12.60 4.74 -25.94
N LEU A 301 11.35 5.05 -26.26
CA LEU A 301 10.93 6.22 -27.01
C LEU A 301 10.15 7.17 -26.10
N ARG A 302 10.48 8.46 -26.17
CA ARG A 302 9.70 9.51 -25.52
C ARG A 302 8.65 10.03 -26.50
N GLU A 303 7.43 9.53 -26.40
CA GLU A 303 6.34 9.90 -27.31
C GLU A 303 4.99 9.79 -26.59
N ASP A 304 3.99 10.55 -27.05
CA ASP A 304 2.61 10.34 -26.61
C ASP A 304 2.10 8.99 -27.12
N ALA A 305 1.35 8.28 -26.28
CA ALA A 305 0.87 6.95 -26.61
C ALA A 305 -0.07 6.94 -27.82
N SER A 306 -0.94 7.96 -27.95
CA SER A 306 -1.88 8.05 -29.07
C SER A 306 -1.18 8.43 -30.37
N GLU A 307 -0.17 9.30 -30.30
CA GLU A 307 0.65 9.69 -31.46
C GLU A 307 1.46 8.51 -31.97
N PHE A 308 2.16 7.80 -31.08
CA PHE A 308 2.93 6.61 -31.42
C PHE A 308 2.06 5.56 -32.12
N MET A 309 0.90 5.26 -31.54
CA MET A 309 -0.02 4.25 -32.10
C MET A 309 -0.57 4.64 -33.48
N LYS A 310 -0.89 5.92 -33.71
CA LYS A 310 -1.28 6.41 -35.05
C LYS A 310 -0.14 6.27 -36.05
N GLY A 311 1.08 6.63 -35.63
CA GLY A 311 2.29 6.46 -36.42
C GLY A 311 2.51 5.01 -36.82
N ALA A 312 2.51 4.10 -35.84
CA ALA A 312 2.65 2.67 -36.02
C ALA A 312 1.62 2.10 -37.01
N LEU A 313 0.35 2.49 -36.86
CA LEU A 313 -0.73 2.10 -37.77
C LEU A 313 -0.47 2.57 -39.21
N SER A 314 -0.04 3.83 -39.40
CA SER A 314 0.26 4.35 -40.74
C SER A 314 1.47 3.69 -41.41
N ARG A 315 2.43 3.19 -40.62
CA ARG A 315 3.59 2.42 -41.08
C ARG A 315 3.31 0.92 -41.18
N ASN A 316 2.09 0.47 -40.87
CA ASN A 316 1.69 -0.93 -40.82
C ASN A 316 2.63 -1.78 -39.93
N GLU A 317 3.09 -1.20 -38.82
CA GLU A 317 3.91 -1.88 -37.82
C GLU A 317 3.04 -2.84 -36.98
N SER A 318 3.63 -3.95 -36.57
CA SER A 318 2.99 -4.99 -35.78
C SER A 318 3.98 -5.61 -34.80
N TRP A 319 3.42 -6.11 -33.70
CA TRP A 319 4.12 -6.77 -32.60
C TRP A 319 3.36 -8.02 -32.21
N ASP A 320 4.08 -9.02 -31.71
CA ASP A 320 3.51 -10.29 -31.26
C ASP A 320 2.88 -10.13 -29.86
N ILE A 321 3.44 -9.24 -29.03
CA ILE A 321 2.93 -8.90 -27.70
C ILE A 321 2.81 -7.38 -27.59
N VAL A 322 1.63 -6.89 -27.18
CA VAL A 322 1.38 -5.48 -26.85
C VAL A 322 0.89 -5.38 -25.41
N ILE A 323 1.58 -4.58 -24.61
CA ILE A 323 1.29 -4.34 -23.19
C ILE A 323 0.76 -2.92 -23.06
N LEU A 324 -0.38 -2.78 -22.38
CA LEU A 324 -1.03 -1.50 -22.11
C LEU A 324 -1.25 -1.36 -20.60
N ASP A 325 -0.47 -0.50 -19.93
CA ASP A 325 -0.64 -0.17 -18.52
C ASP A 325 -0.87 1.34 -18.31
N PRO A 326 -1.99 1.89 -18.80
CA PRO A 326 -2.23 3.33 -18.74
C PRO A 326 -2.46 3.81 -17.30
N PRO A 327 -2.23 5.11 -17.02
CA PRO A 327 -2.67 5.71 -15.76
C PRO A 327 -4.20 5.62 -15.61
N LYS A 328 -4.70 5.84 -14.39
CA LYS A 328 -6.14 5.81 -14.08
C LYS A 328 -6.92 6.76 -15.01
N LEU A 329 -7.75 6.20 -15.89
CA LEU A 329 -8.56 6.97 -16.85
C LEU A 329 -9.84 7.57 -16.23
N ALA A 330 -10.36 6.95 -15.18
CA ALA A 330 -11.54 7.44 -14.44
C ALA A 330 -11.23 7.54 -12.94
N PRO A 331 -10.52 8.60 -12.49
CA PRO A 331 -10.16 8.76 -11.09
C PRO A 331 -11.39 8.97 -10.19
N ARG A 332 -12.53 9.44 -10.74
CA ARG A 332 -13.78 9.63 -9.99
C ARG A 332 -14.95 8.93 -10.66
N LYS A 333 -15.93 8.49 -9.86
CA LYS A 333 -17.19 7.90 -10.37
C LYS A 333 -17.95 8.79 -11.36
N LYS A 334 -17.75 10.12 -11.30
CA LYS A 334 -18.37 11.08 -12.22
C LYS A 334 -17.76 11.07 -13.64
N GLU A 335 -16.61 10.42 -13.80
CA GLU A 335 -15.85 10.32 -15.05
C GLU A 335 -15.96 8.90 -15.67
N LEU A 336 -16.79 8.03 -15.09
CA LEU A 336 -17.13 6.70 -15.61
C LEU A 336 -18.25 6.75 -16.66
#